data_AF-A0A2V8XPH7-F1
#
_entry.id   AF-A0A2V8XPH7-F1
#
_cell.length_a   1.000
_cell.length_b   1.000
_cell.length_c   1.000
_cell.angle_alpha   90.00
_cell.angle_beta   90.00
_cell.angle_gamma   90.00
#
_symmetry.space_group_name_H-M   'P 1'
#
loop_
_entity.id
_entity.type
_entity.pdbx_description
1 polymer ?
#
loop_
_entity_poly.entity_id
_entity_poly.type
_entity_poly.pdbx_seq_one_letter_code
_entity_poly.pdbx_strand_id
1 'polypeptide(L)'
;MAALLNKYTKFLPPPKTGPHIYSVTFFTPFALMVQQSSQHTSGYSAQQAALDHRDQGEFVRISVQIHLTDSYGPFIARPTGSRSGSPTGFVPRPYDFWKDFDVQVSSEDHQLKPLSSSGQPDLLCDEGGCTLIGATLQFDFAAEDFASGSAVIDVIPPEGDPLSVDFDLDHLR
;
A
#
# COMPACT_ATOMS: atom_id res chain seq x y z
N MET A 1 -0.83 3.58 20.14
CA MET A 1 -0.38 2.84 18.93
C MET A 1 -0.58 3.65 17.66
N ALA A 2 -1.80 4.10 17.34
CA ALA A 2 -2.08 4.85 16.10
C ALA A 2 -1.26 6.14 15.92
N ALA A 3 -1.00 6.89 17.00
CA ALA A 3 -0.34 8.20 16.90
C ALA A 3 1.12 8.17 16.43
N LEU A 4 1.89 7.11 16.74
CA LEU A 4 3.29 7.00 16.32
C LEU A 4 3.39 6.66 14.83
N LEU A 5 2.55 5.74 14.35
CA LEU A 5 2.51 5.29 12.95
C LEU A 5 1.93 6.35 12.00
N ASN A 6 1.09 7.25 12.52
CA ASN A 6 0.57 8.38 11.73
C ASN A 6 1.68 9.30 11.19
N LYS A 7 2.82 9.42 11.89
CA LYS A 7 3.96 10.21 11.40
C LYS A 7 4.56 9.63 10.11
N TYR A 8 4.48 8.31 9.97
CA TYR A 8 4.99 7.55 8.83
C TYR A 8 3.98 7.43 7.69
N THR A 9 2.75 7.92 7.88
CA THR A 9 1.63 7.74 6.95
C THR A 9 1.18 9.07 6.39
N LYS A 10 1.10 9.16 5.07
CA LYS A 10 0.46 10.27 4.36
C LYS A 10 -0.89 9.81 3.85
N PHE A 11 -1.94 10.39 4.40
CA PHE A 11 -3.31 10.21 3.92
C PHE A 11 -3.59 11.18 2.79
N LEU A 12 -4.18 10.69 1.71
CA LEU A 12 -4.50 11.49 0.55
C LEU A 12 -6.02 11.66 0.45
N PRO A 13 -6.51 12.81 -0.02
CA PRO A 13 -7.94 13.01 -0.22
C PRO A 13 -8.45 12.13 -1.37
N PRO A 14 -9.75 11.76 -1.35
CA PRO A 14 -10.35 11.01 -2.45
C PRO A 14 -10.30 11.79 -3.76
N PRO A 15 -9.99 11.15 -4.89
CA PRO A 15 -10.00 11.78 -6.20
C PRO A 15 -11.45 12.02 -6.67
N LYS A 16 -11.61 12.89 -7.67
CA LYS A 16 -12.92 13.10 -8.32
C LYS A 16 -13.36 11.87 -9.12
N THR A 17 -12.41 11.17 -9.73
CA THR A 17 -12.61 9.99 -10.57
C THR A 17 -11.42 9.03 -10.43
N GLY A 18 -11.66 7.73 -10.58
CA GLY A 18 -10.63 6.69 -10.47
C GLY A 18 -10.49 6.11 -9.05
N PRO A 19 -9.54 5.20 -8.85
CA PRO A 19 -9.25 4.60 -7.55
C PRO A 19 -8.72 5.62 -6.56
N HIS A 20 -9.08 5.48 -5.29
CA HIS A 20 -8.56 6.33 -4.22
C HIS A 20 -7.31 5.68 -3.62
N ILE A 21 -6.14 6.28 -3.83
CA ILE A 21 -4.98 5.94 -3.01
C ILE A 21 -5.21 6.56 -1.64
N TYR A 22 -5.73 5.77 -0.70
CA TYR A 22 -6.16 6.25 0.61
C TYR A 22 -4.96 6.71 1.45
N SER A 23 -3.90 5.91 1.45
CA SER A 23 -2.69 6.25 2.18
C SER A 23 -1.44 5.63 1.56
N VAL A 24 -0.32 6.31 1.78
CA VAL A 24 1.02 5.78 1.58
C VAL A 24 1.73 5.82 2.92
N THR A 25 2.28 4.70 3.37
CA THR A 25 3.02 4.58 4.62
C THR A 25 4.45 4.14 4.36
N PHE A 26 5.40 4.87 4.94
CA PHE A 26 6.83 4.58 4.87
C PHE A 26 7.31 4.04 6.23
N PHE A 27 7.43 2.73 6.38
CA PHE A 27 7.91 2.12 7.60
C PHE A 27 9.44 2.02 7.60
N THR A 28 10.07 2.74 8.53
CA THR A 28 11.49 2.56 8.84
C THR A 28 11.73 1.22 9.55
N PRO A 29 12.97 0.70 9.58
CA PRO A 29 13.30 -0.48 10.38
C PRO A 29 12.84 -0.36 11.84
N PHE A 30 13.00 0.83 12.42
CA PHE A 30 12.51 1.14 13.77
C PHE A 30 10.97 1.07 13.86
N ALA A 31 10.24 1.65 12.90
CA ALA A 31 8.78 1.61 12.89
C ALA A 31 8.25 0.17 12.77
N LEU A 32 8.90 -0.67 11.96
CA LEU A 32 8.58 -2.10 11.83
C LEU A 32 8.79 -2.84 13.15
N MET A 33 9.92 -2.61 13.83
CA MET A 33 10.20 -3.19 15.14
C MET A 33 9.13 -2.81 16.17
N VAL A 34 8.76 -1.53 16.23
CA VAL A 34 7.71 -1.05 17.14
C VAL A 34 6.37 -1.70 16.81
N GLN A 35 6.02 -1.81 15.53
CA GLN A 35 4.79 -2.47 15.09
C GLN A 35 4.78 -3.95 15.47
N GLN A 36 5.86 -4.69 15.22
CA GLN A 36 5.96 -6.10 15.56
C GLN A 36 5.86 -6.31 17.08
N SER A 37 6.63 -5.55 17.86
CA SER A 37 6.56 -5.56 19.32
C SER A 37 5.14 -5.30 19.84
N SER A 38 4.42 -4.36 19.21
CA SER A 38 3.05 -4.01 19.58
C SER A 38 2.03 -5.14 19.36
N GLN A 39 2.29 -6.03 18.39
CA GLN A 39 1.44 -7.18 18.09
C GLN A 39 1.65 -8.35 19.08
N HIS A 40 2.76 -8.38 19.81
CA HIS A 40 3.01 -9.36 20.86
C HIS A 40 2.53 -8.83 22.23
N THR A 41 1.37 -9.31 22.68
CA THR A 41 0.66 -8.76 23.85
C THR A 41 1.13 -9.29 25.22
N SER A 42 2.11 -10.19 25.27
CA SER A 42 2.82 -10.53 26.52
C SER A 42 4.18 -11.18 26.26
N GLY A 43 5.19 -10.83 27.05
CA GLY A 43 6.49 -11.53 27.08
C GLY A 43 7.52 -11.13 26.03
N TYR A 44 7.19 -10.27 25.06
CA TYR A 44 8.17 -9.79 24.08
C TYR A 44 9.13 -8.78 24.73
N SER A 45 10.35 -9.23 24.99
CA SER A 45 11.39 -8.44 25.67
C SER A 45 12.29 -7.74 24.66
N ALA A 46 12.95 -6.66 25.10
CA ALA A 46 13.95 -5.98 24.26
C ALA A 46 15.09 -6.92 23.83
N GLN A 47 15.43 -7.92 24.65
CA GLN A 47 16.44 -8.93 24.32
C GLN A 47 15.96 -9.87 23.21
N GLN A 48 14.69 -10.25 23.22
CA GLN A 48 14.10 -11.12 22.20
C GLN A 48 13.97 -10.38 20.88
N ALA A 49 13.56 -9.11 20.92
CA ALA A 49 13.58 -8.25 19.74
C ALA A 49 14.99 -8.09 19.16
N ALA A 50 16.02 -7.91 20.00
CA ALA A 50 17.40 -7.81 19.53
C ALA A 50 17.92 -9.12 18.91
N LEU A 51 17.46 -10.28 19.40
CA LEU A 51 17.80 -11.59 18.81
C LEU A 51 17.11 -11.79 17.45
N ASP A 52 15.81 -11.48 17.36
CA ASP A 52 15.04 -11.62 16.12
C ASP A 52 15.56 -10.68 15.02
N HIS A 53 16.13 -9.53 15.40
CA HIS A 53 16.75 -8.57 14.48
C HIS A 53 18.21 -8.88 14.12
N ARG A 54 18.93 -9.74 14.85
CA ARG A 54 20.39 -9.91 14.66
C ARG A 54 20.77 -10.54 13.32
N ASP A 55 19.90 -11.38 12.78
CA ASP A 55 20.13 -12.14 11.56
C ASP A 55 19.26 -11.67 10.37
N GLN A 56 18.46 -10.62 10.55
CA GLN A 56 17.64 -10.02 9.50
C GLN A 56 18.29 -8.73 9.00
N GLY A 57 18.55 -8.66 7.69
CA GLY A 57 18.97 -7.40 7.07
C GLY A 57 17.92 -6.31 7.32
N GLU A 58 18.35 -5.11 7.66
CA GLU A 58 17.42 -3.99 7.85
C GLU A 58 16.75 -3.62 6.52
N PHE A 59 15.43 -3.53 6.55
CA PHE A 59 14.64 -3.16 5.40
C PHE A 59 13.64 -2.07 5.74
N VAL A 60 13.31 -1.28 4.71
CA VAL A 60 12.22 -0.32 4.73
C VAL A 60 11.03 -0.96 4.04
N ARG A 61 9.83 -0.78 4.59
CA ARG A 61 8.58 -1.22 3.96
C ARG A 61 7.73 -0.03 3.56
N ILE A 62 7.35 0.02 2.29
CA ILE A 62 6.39 0.99 1.79
C ILE A 62 5.06 0.27 1.59
N SER A 63 4.00 0.80 2.20
CA SER A 63 2.64 0.27 2.08
C SER A 63 1.75 1.29 1.38
N VAL A 64 1.08 0.87 0.31
CA VAL A 64 0.13 1.70 -0.43
C VAL A 64 -1.25 1.08 -0.25
N GLN A 65 -2.18 1.84 0.34
CA GLN A 65 -3.55 1.41 0.52
C GLN A 65 -4.45 2.06 -0.52
N ILE A 66 -5.19 1.23 -1.24
CA ILE A 66 -6.10 1.63 -2.31
C ILE A 66 -7.52 1.32 -1.88
N HIS A 67 -8.41 2.31 -1.93
CA HIS A 67 -9.84 2.15 -1.75
C HIS A 67 -10.56 2.30 -3.10
N LEU A 68 -11.57 1.47 -3.29
CA LEU A 68 -12.48 1.62 -4.43
C LEU A 68 -13.36 2.86 -4.24
N THR A 69 -13.76 3.48 -5.35
CA THR A 69 -14.64 4.65 -5.37
C THR A 69 -15.88 4.36 -6.20
N ASP A 70 -16.87 5.25 -6.18
CA ASP A 70 -18.07 5.11 -7.02
C ASP A 70 -17.73 5.02 -8.51
N SER A 71 -16.70 5.75 -8.95
CA SER A 71 -16.21 5.72 -10.34
C SER A 71 -15.27 4.56 -10.65
N TYR A 72 -14.69 3.94 -9.63
CA TYR A 72 -13.78 2.80 -9.73
C TYR A 72 -14.22 1.70 -8.76
N GLY A 73 -15.43 1.19 -9.00
CA GLY A 73 -16.11 0.29 -8.07
C GLY A 73 -15.69 -1.19 -8.18
N PRO A 74 -16.32 -2.05 -7.36
CA PRO A 74 -16.07 -3.49 -7.34
C PRO A 74 -16.63 -4.24 -8.55
N PHE A 75 -17.41 -3.58 -9.41
CA PHE A 75 -17.94 -4.14 -10.64
C PHE A 75 -17.50 -3.30 -11.83
N ILE A 76 -17.15 -3.98 -12.91
CA ILE A 76 -16.70 -3.38 -14.16
C ILE A 76 -17.81 -3.57 -15.20
N ALA A 77 -18.20 -2.48 -15.86
CA ALA A 77 -19.09 -2.52 -17.00
C ALA A 77 -18.37 -3.16 -18.19
N ARG A 78 -18.94 -4.23 -18.76
CA ARG A 78 -18.45 -4.88 -19.97
C ARG A 78 -19.56 -4.99 -21.00
N PRO A 79 -19.25 -4.79 -22.30
CA PRO A 79 -20.22 -5.03 -23.35
C PRO A 79 -20.70 -6.48 -23.30
N THR A 80 -22.01 -6.67 -23.18
CA THR A 80 -22.61 -7.99 -23.33
C THR A 80 -22.81 -8.21 -24.82
N GLY A 81 -22.25 -9.30 -25.35
CA GLY A 81 -22.37 -9.62 -26.78
C GLY A 81 -23.82 -9.53 -27.26
N SER A 82 -23.99 -9.18 -28.54
CA SER A 82 -25.21 -8.70 -29.24
C SER A 82 -26.51 -9.54 -29.12
N ARG A 83 -26.58 -10.54 -28.24
CA ARG A 83 -27.74 -11.42 -28.04
C ARG A 83 -28.52 -11.17 -26.73
N SER A 84 -28.02 -10.34 -25.81
CA SER A 84 -28.77 -9.93 -24.62
C SER A 84 -29.50 -8.60 -24.85
N GLY A 85 -30.70 -8.45 -24.29
CA GLY A 85 -31.49 -7.20 -24.39
C GLY A 85 -30.90 -6.00 -23.64
N SER A 86 -29.82 -6.19 -22.86
CA SER A 86 -28.97 -5.12 -22.33
C SER A 86 -27.66 -5.07 -23.13
N PRO A 87 -27.18 -3.88 -23.53
CA PRO A 87 -25.88 -3.72 -24.18
C PRO A 87 -24.68 -3.79 -23.22
N THR A 88 -24.94 -3.66 -21.91
CA THR A 88 -23.90 -3.64 -20.87
C THR A 88 -24.24 -4.63 -19.77
N GLY A 89 -23.27 -5.46 -19.40
CA GLY A 89 -23.30 -6.31 -18.21
C GLY A 89 -22.26 -5.84 -17.20
N PHE A 90 -22.44 -6.22 -15.95
CA PHE A 90 -21.48 -5.95 -14.87
C PHE A 90 -20.81 -7.26 -14.47
N VAL A 91 -19.48 -7.25 -14.44
CA VAL A 91 -18.69 -8.37 -13.91
C VAL A 91 -17.92 -7.92 -12.68
N PRO A 92 -17.69 -8.80 -11.70
CA PRO A 92 -16.83 -8.47 -10.57
C PRO A 92 -15.43 -8.06 -11.05
N ARG A 93 -14.86 -7.03 -10.43
CA ARG A 93 -13.46 -6.64 -10.60
C ARG A 93 -12.56 -7.79 -10.14
N PRO A 94 -11.50 -8.12 -10.90
CA PRO A 94 -10.53 -9.14 -10.46
C PRO A 94 -9.94 -8.79 -9.09
N TYR A 95 -9.72 -9.79 -8.24
CA TYR A 95 -9.10 -9.60 -6.93
C TYR A 95 -7.64 -9.12 -7.02
N ASP A 96 -7.01 -9.29 -8.18
CA ASP A 96 -5.65 -8.84 -8.47
C ASP A 96 -5.56 -7.56 -9.30
N PHE A 97 -6.64 -6.77 -9.37
CA PHE A 97 -6.67 -5.46 -10.04
C PHE A 97 -5.57 -4.49 -9.57
N TRP A 98 -5.05 -4.70 -8.36
CA TRP A 98 -3.95 -3.90 -7.80
C TRP A 98 -2.65 -4.07 -8.58
N LYS A 99 -2.49 -5.13 -9.38
CA LYS A 99 -1.32 -5.33 -10.26
C LYS A 99 -1.26 -4.32 -11.40
N ASP A 100 -2.38 -3.68 -11.72
CA ASP A 100 -2.45 -2.65 -12.77
C ASP A 100 -1.94 -1.29 -12.27
N PHE A 101 -1.62 -1.15 -10.97
CA PHE A 101 -1.02 0.05 -10.41
C PHE A 101 0.50 -0.05 -10.49
N ASP A 102 1.13 0.97 -11.08
CA ASP A 102 2.58 1.08 -11.08
C ASP A 102 3.02 1.95 -9.89
N VAL A 103 3.91 1.42 -9.07
CA VAL A 103 4.45 2.10 -7.89
C VAL A 103 5.95 2.22 -8.05
N GLN A 104 6.42 3.45 -8.19
CA GLN A 104 7.82 3.77 -8.36
C GLN A 104 8.33 4.47 -7.11
N VAL A 105 9.49 4.04 -6.63
CA VAL A 105 10.11 4.59 -5.43
C VAL A 105 11.46 5.14 -5.82
N SER A 106 11.75 6.36 -5.40
CA SER A 106 13.05 6.99 -5.63
C SER A 106 13.59 7.61 -4.35
N SER A 107 14.91 7.66 -4.24
CA SER A 107 15.64 8.39 -3.20
C SER A 107 16.81 9.12 -3.84
N GLU A 108 17.00 10.40 -3.51
CA GLU A 108 18.07 11.25 -4.06
C GLU A 108 18.19 11.14 -5.60
N ASP A 109 17.05 11.22 -6.30
CA ASP A 109 16.90 11.10 -7.77
C ASP A 109 17.22 9.73 -8.39
N HIS A 110 17.46 8.69 -7.57
CA HIS A 110 17.68 7.33 -8.04
C HIS A 110 16.43 6.48 -7.83
N GLN A 111 15.94 5.85 -8.90
CA GLN A 111 14.85 4.89 -8.80
C GLN A 111 15.33 3.60 -8.15
N LEU A 112 14.69 3.22 -7.06
CA LEU A 112 15.01 2.04 -6.27
C LEU A 112 14.23 0.83 -6.78
N LYS A 113 14.81 -0.36 -6.62
CA LYS A 113 14.14 -1.62 -6.91
C LYS A 113 13.79 -2.34 -5.61
N PRO A 114 12.53 -2.76 -5.43
CA PRO A 114 12.15 -3.47 -4.22
C PRO A 114 12.81 -4.86 -4.19
N LEU A 115 13.26 -5.26 -3.01
CA LEU A 115 13.64 -6.62 -2.67
C LEU A 115 12.45 -7.57 -2.79
N SER A 116 11.26 -7.09 -2.39
CA SER A 116 10.01 -7.82 -2.47
C SER A 116 8.85 -6.89 -2.83
N SER A 117 7.90 -7.40 -3.62
CA SER A 117 6.64 -6.72 -3.91
C SER A 117 5.50 -7.71 -3.73
N SER A 118 4.49 -7.30 -2.99
CA SER A 118 3.30 -8.10 -2.74
C SER A 118 2.06 -7.20 -2.69
N GLY A 119 0.90 -7.80 -2.94
CA GLY A 119 -0.37 -7.12 -2.87
C GLY A 119 -1.47 -8.08 -2.48
N GLN A 120 -2.48 -7.57 -1.77
CA GLN A 120 -3.65 -8.33 -1.37
C GLN A 120 -4.92 -7.50 -1.50
N PRO A 121 -6.04 -8.12 -1.92
CA PRO A 121 -7.33 -7.44 -1.93
C PRO A 121 -7.83 -7.20 -0.51
N ASP A 122 -8.40 -6.02 -0.29
CA ASP A 122 -9.12 -5.70 0.94
C ASP A 122 -10.59 -6.08 0.74
N LEU A 123 -11.10 -6.98 1.60
CA LEU A 123 -12.46 -7.49 1.52
C LEU A 123 -13.28 -7.05 2.73
N LEU A 124 -14.51 -6.60 2.48
CA LEU A 124 -15.53 -6.44 3.49
C LEU A 124 -16.49 -7.63 3.40
N CYS A 125 -16.45 -8.50 4.40
CA CYS A 125 -17.31 -9.67 4.48
C CYS A 125 -18.44 -9.46 5.48
N ASP A 126 -19.66 -9.80 5.06
CA ASP A 126 -20.87 -9.86 5.90
C ASP A 126 -21.58 -11.22 5.71
N GLU A 127 -22.77 -11.39 6.31
CA GLU A 127 -23.55 -12.63 6.18
C GLU A 127 -23.97 -12.94 4.73
N GLY A 128 -23.97 -11.94 3.84
CA GLY A 128 -24.37 -12.03 2.44
C GLY A 128 -23.20 -12.28 1.46
N GLY A 129 -21.96 -12.21 1.93
CA GLY A 129 -20.76 -12.51 1.13
C GLY A 129 -19.61 -11.54 1.39
N CYS A 130 -18.56 -11.63 0.56
CA CYS A 130 -17.40 -10.74 0.63
C CYS A 130 -17.36 -9.81 -0.58
N THR A 131 -17.38 -8.50 -0.31
CA THR A 131 -17.25 -7.47 -1.33
C THR A 131 -15.83 -6.91 -1.33
N LEU A 132 -15.27 -6.74 -2.52
CA LEU A 132 -13.99 -6.06 -2.69
C LEU A 132 -14.16 -4.57 -2.36
N ILE A 133 -13.37 -4.05 -1.43
CA ILE A 133 -13.39 -2.63 -1.03
C ILE A 133 -12.11 -1.90 -1.38
N GLY A 134 -11.04 -2.63 -1.73
CA GLY A 134 -9.74 -2.03 -1.97
C GLY A 134 -8.64 -3.07 -2.16
N ALA A 135 -7.40 -2.62 -1.99
CA ALA A 135 -6.23 -3.46 -1.93
C ALA A 135 -5.11 -2.76 -1.16
N THR A 136 -4.25 -3.57 -0.53
CA THR A 136 -3.03 -3.10 0.12
C THR A 136 -1.82 -3.69 -0.60
N LEU A 137 -0.93 -2.82 -1.08
CA LEU A 137 0.34 -3.19 -1.70
C LEU A 137 1.48 -2.95 -0.71
N GLN A 138 2.46 -3.85 -0.68
CA GLN A 138 3.62 -3.77 0.18
C GLN A 138 4.89 -4.01 -0.64
N PHE A 139 5.86 -3.13 -0.43
CA PHE A 139 7.15 -3.15 -1.11
C PHE A 139 8.26 -3.06 -0.07
N ASP A 140 9.16 -4.04 -0.06
CA ASP A 140 10.32 -4.04 0.84
C ASP A 140 11.57 -3.63 0.07
N PHE A 141 12.39 -2.77 0.67
CA PHE A 141 13.62 -2.24 0.10
C PHE A 141 14.76 -2.35 1.12
N ALA A 142 16.01 -2.40 0.68
CA ALA A 142 17.13 -2.41 1.60
C ALA A 142 17.21 -1.07 2.34
N ALA A 143 17.42 -1.07 3.65
CA ALA A 143 17.48 0.18 4.40
C ALA A 143 18.67 1.07 3.97
N GLU A 144 19.75 0.46 3.48
CA GLU A 144 20.93 1.14 2.93
C GLU A 144 20.63 1.96 1.66
N ASP A 145 19.57 1.63 0.93
CA ASP A 145 19.12 2.41 -0.23
C ASP A 145 18.54 3.78 0.17
N PHE A 146 18.30 4.00 1.47
CA PHE A 146 17.75 5.23 2.05
C PHE A 146 18.76 5.89 3.01
N ALA A 147 19.89 6.33 2.47
CA ALA A 147 21.01 6.84 3.26
C ALA A 147 20.72 8.17 3.99
N SER A 148 19.91 9.07 3.43
CA SER A 148 19.45 10.34 4.04
C SER A 148 18.55 11.14 3.08
N GLY A 149 17.92 12.22 3.54
CA GLY A 149 17.22 13.16 2.64
C GLY A 149 15.73 12.84 2.45
N SER A 150 15.27 12.76 1.21
CA SER A 150 13.87 12.48 0.88
C SER A 150 13.69 11.20 0.08
N ALA A 151 12.57 10.53 0.31
CA ALA A 151 12.08 9.45 -0.53
C ALA A 151 10.81 9.92 -1.24
N VAL A 152 10.70 9.66 -2.53
CA VAL A 152 9.52 9.99 -3.32
C VAL A 152 8.87 8.69 -3.77
N ILE A 153 7.57 8.57 -3.50
CA ILE A 153 6.76 7.44 -3.93
C ILE A 153 5.74 7.94 -4.94
N ASP A 154 5.92 7.54 -6.19
CA ASP A 154 5.00 7.79 -7.27
C ASP A 154 4.04 6.60 -7.40
N VAL A 155 2.75 6.88 -7.39
CA VAL A 155 1.71 5.89 -7.62
C VAL A 155 0.96 6.28 -8.88
N ILE A 156 1.05 5.43 -9.89
CA ILE A 156 0.43 5.61 -11.20
C ILE A 156 -0.74 4.63 -11.28
N PRO A 157 -1.99 5.10 -11.05
CA PRO A 157 -3.15 4.25 -11.16
C PRO A 157 -3.47 3.95 -12.64
N PRO A 158 -4.16 2.83 -12.95
CA PRO A 158 -4.55 2.50 -14.32
C PRO A 158 -5.58 3.49 -14.91
N GLU A 159 -6.32 4.18 -14.05
CA GLU A 159 -7.28 5.21 -14.39
C GLU A 159 -7.13 6.38 -13.41
N GLY A 160 -7.30 7.62 -13.87
CA GLY A 160 -7.13 8.82 -13.05
C GLY A 160 -5.74 9.43 -13.13
N ASP A 161 -5.45 10.36 -12.22
CA ASP A 161 -4.22 11.12 -12.22
C ASP A 161 -3.12 10.41 -11.41
N PRO A 162 -1.88 10.35 -11.91
CA PRO A 162 -0.72 9.96 -11.12
C PRO A 162 -0.56 10.86 -9.90
N LEU A 163 -0.06 10.29 -8.82
CA LEU A 163 0.26 11.05 -7.62
C LEU A 163 1.69 10.77 -7.18
N SER A 164 2.28 11.76 -6.53
CA SER A 164 3.62 11.70 -5.97
C SER A 164 3.55 12.07 -4.50
N VAL A 165 4.25 11.29 -3.67
CA VAL A 165 4.27 11.46 -2.22
C VAL A 165 5.71 11.50 -1.74
N ASP A 166 6.15 12.69 -1.32
CA ASP A 166 7.46 12.87 -0.70
C ASP A 166 7.46 12.42 0.76
N PHE A 167 8.55 11.87 1.25
CA PHE A 167 8.78 11.61 2.67
C PHE A 167 10.13 12.20 3.05
N ASP A 168 10.13 13.04 4.08
CA ASP A 168 11.35 13.58 4.65
C ASP A 168 11.92 12.54 5.63
N LEU A 169 12.99 11.86 5.23
CA LEU A 169 13.59 10.78 6.00
C LEU A 169 14.33 11.29 7.23
N ASP A 170 14.83 12.53 7.20
CA ASP A 170 15.50 13.17 8.33
C ASP A 170 14.51 13.42 9.47
N HIS A 171 13.26 13.68 9.12
CA HIS A 171 12.17 13.77 10.08
C HIS A 171 11.56 12.43 10.47
N LEU A 172 11.89 11.30 9.83
CA LEU A 172 11.32 9.97 10.15
C LEU A 172 12.26 9.06 10.95
N ARG A 173 13.53 9.43 11.04
CA ARG A 173 14.54 8.82 11.93
C ARG A 173 14.30 9.18 13.41
#